data_AF-A0A354Q753-F1
#
_entry.id   AF-A0A354Q753-F1
#
_cell.length_a   1.000
_cell.length_b   1.000
_cell.length_c   1.000
_cell.angle_alpha   90.00
_cell.angle_beta   90.00
_cell.angle_gamma   90.00
#
_symmetry.space_group_name_H-M   'P 1'
#
loop_
_entity.id
_entity.type
_entity.pdbx_description
1 polymer ?
#
loop_
_entity_poly.entity_id
_entity_poly.type
_entity_poly.pdbx_seq_one_letter_code
_entity_poly.pdbx_strand_id
1 'polypeptide(L)'
;MLVEYGSVFMILAVVLGFYMSWGIGANDVANAMGTSVGSGAISVKQAIIIAAIFEFSGAFLAGGHVTKTIRKSIIDPTPIMDQPEILVWGMLSALLA
;
A
#
# COMPACT_ATOMS: atom_id res chain seq x y z
N MET A 1 -8.38 23.56 9.22
CA MET A 1 -7.13 22.85 9.60
C MET A 1 -6.47 22.21 8.38
N LEU A 2 -7.22 21.51 7.51
CA LEU A 2 -6.65 20.85 6.33
C LEU A 2 -5.86 21.76 5.36
N VAL A 3 -6.34 23.00 5.10
CA VAL A 3 -5.65 23.93 4.18
C VAL A 3 -4.36 24.48 4.80
N GLU A 4 -4.31 24.57 6.12
CA GLU A 4 -3.18 25.13 6.88
C GLU A 4 -2.08 24.08 7.12
N TYR A 5 -2.46 22.83 7.40
CA TYR A 5 -1.54 21.72 7.69
C TYR A 5 -1.48 20.66 6.58
N GLY A 6 -1.98 20.97 5.38
CA GLY A 6 -2.10 20.01 4.27
C GLY A 6 -0.78 19.33 3.92
N SER A 7 0.33 20.08 3.92
CA SER A 7 1.67 19.53 3.68
C SER A 7 2.09 18.51 4.74
N VAL A 8 1.74 18.72 6.01
CA VAL A 8 2.05 17.78 7.10
C VAL A 8 1.28 16.48 6.91
N PHE A 9 -0.01 16.55 6.59
CA PHE A 9 -0.81 15.36 6.31
C PHE A 9 -0.31 14.58 5.09
N MET A 10 0.13 15.27 4.04
CA MET A 10 0.74 14.63 2.87
C MET A 10 2.05 13.91 3.22
N ILE A 11 2.92 14.54 3.99
CA ILE A 11 4.18 13.92 4.45
C ILE A 11 3.86 12.68 5.28
N LEU A 12 2.92 12.77 6.22
CA LEU A 12 2.48 11.63 7.03
C LEU A 12 1.93 10.50 6.15
N ALA A 13 1.04 10.80 5.21
CA ALA A 13 0.47 9.80 4.31
C ALA A 13 1.55 9.07 3.50
N VAL A 14 2.57 9.78 3.01
CA VAL A 14 3.70 9.18 2.29
C VAL A 14 4.53 8.27 3.20
N VAL A 15 4.89 8.75 4.40
CA VAL A 15 5.71 7.98 5.34
C VAL A 15 4.98 6.72 5.80
N LEU A 16 3.72 6.85 6.20
CA LEU A 16 2.90 5.73 6.65
C LEU A 16 2.56 4.77 5.51
N GLY A 17 2.26 5.30 4.33
CA GLY A 17 2.05 4.49 3.13
C GLY A 17 3.28 3.68 2.74
N PHE A 18 4.48 4.26 2.86
CA PHE A 18 5.73 3.54 2.63
C PHE A 18 5.94 2.43 3.68
N TYR A 19 5.69 2.72 4.96
CA TYR A 19 5.76 1.74 6.04
C TYR A 19 4.82 0.55 5.80
N MET A 20 3.55 0.80 5.49
CA MET A 20 2.57 -0.23 5.17
C MET A 20 2.98 -1.06 3.94
N SER A 21 3.40 -0.37 2.87
CA SER A 21 3.80 -1.02 1.61
C SER A 21 5.04 -1.91 1.79
N TRP A 22 5.97 -1.53 2.67
CA TRP A 22 7.10 -2.36 3.03
C TRP A 22 6.66 -3.67 3.68
N GLY A 23 5.75 -3.59 4.65
CA GLY A 23 5.23 -4.76 5.37
C GLY A 23 4.50 -5.73 4.44
N ILE A 24 3.63 -5.20 3.59
CA ILE A 24 2.90 -5.99 2.57
C ILE A 24 3.89 -6.65 1.61
N GLY A 25 4.81 -5.87 1.04
CA GLY A 25 5.79 -6.40 0.08
C GLY A 25 6.66 -7.51 0.68
N ALA A 26 7.12 -7.37 1.92
CA ALA A 26 7.89 -8.42 2.58
C ALA A 26 7.09 -9.72 2.77
N ASN A 27 5.81 -9.61 3.12
CA ASN A 27 4.90 -10.76 3.29
C ASN A 27 4.62 -11.44 1.94
N ASP A 28 4.32 -10.67 0.91
CA ASP A 28 3.98 -11.17 -0.43
C ASP A 28 5.16 -11.90 -1.06
N VAL A 29 6.38 -11.37 -0.94
CA VAL A 29 7.60 -12.05 -1.44
C VAL A 29 7.83 -13.38 -0.72
N ALA A 30 7.61 -13.44 0.60
CA ALA A 30 7.75 -14.68 1.34
C ALA A 30 6.71 -15.74 0.88
N ASN A 31 5.47 -15.32 0.62
CA ASN A 31 4.40 -16.20 0.15
C ASN A 31 4.62 -16.68 -1.29
N ALA A 32 5.07 -15.79 -2.18
CA ALA A 32 5.26 -16.11 -3.60
C ALA A 32 6.54 -16.90 -3.87
N MET A 33 7.63 -16.60 -3.16
CA MET A 33 8.97 -17.13 -3.45
C MET A 33 9.49 -18.11 -2.38
N GLY A 34 8.78 -18.29 -1.27
CA GLY A 34 9.22 -19.14 -0.16
C GLY A 34 9.44 -20.61 -0.57
N THR A 35 8.60 -21.16 -1.45
CA THR A 35 8.74 -22.54 -1.94
C THR A 35 9.90 -22.68 -2.92
N SER A 36 10.10 -21.71 -3.82
CA SER A 36 11.20 -21.71 -4.79
C SER A 36 12.56 -21.54 -4.11
N VAL A 37 12.63 -20.71 -3.07
CA VAL A 37 13.84 -20.57 -2.23
C VAL A 37 14.02 -21.81 -1.33
N GLY A 38 12.95 -22.27 -0.68
CA GLY A 38 12.98 -23.41 0.25
C GLY A 38 13.32 -24.76 -0.41
N SER A 39 12.99 -24.91 -1.70
CA SER A 39 13.36 -26.07 -2.52
C SER A 39 14.78 -26.00 -3.09
N GLY A 40 15.47 -24.86 -2.94
CA GLY A 40 16.79 -24.62 -3.53
C GLY A 40 16.80 -24.33 -5.03
N ALA A 41 15.63 -24.10 -5.64
CA ALA A 41 15.53 -23.77 -7.07
C ALA A 41 16.13 -22.38 -7.39
N ILE A 42 15.99 -21.42 -6.47
CA ILE A 42 16.57 -20.08 -6.56
C ILE A 42 17.13 -19.62 -5.21
N SER A 43 18.12 -18.72 -5.24
CA SER A 43 18.63 -18.09 -4.02
C SER A 43 17.72 -16.95 -3.54
N VAL A 44 17.83 -16.60 -2.24
CA VAL A 44 17.12 -15.46 -1.64
C VAL A 44 17.36 -14.16 -2.43
N LYS A 45 18.61 -13.93 -2.85
CA LYS A 45 18.96 -12.72 -3.61
C LYS A 45 18.26 -12.67 -4.97
N GLN A 46 18.15 -13.81 -5.66
CA GLN A 46 17.42 -13.89 -6.93
C GLN A 46 15.92 -13.67 -6.71
N ALA A 47 15.33 -14.27 -5.68
CA ALA A 47 13.93 -14.08 -5.33
C ALA A 47 13.59 -12.61 -5.08
N ILE A 48 14.43 -11.88 -4.34
CA ILE A 48 14.24 -10.43 -4.09
C ILE A 48 14.27 -9.62 -5.39
N ILE A 49 15.22 -9.90 -6.29
CA ILE A 49 15.34 -9.16 -7.56
C ILE A 49 14.13 -9.43 -8.47
N ILE A 50 13.72 -10.69 -8.58
CA ILE A 50 12.54 -11.10 -9.35
C ILE A 50 11.31 -10.41 -8.79
N ALA A 51 11.07 -10.53 -7.48
CA ALA A 51 9.96 -9.87 -6.81
C ALA A 51 9.96 -8.36 -7.04
N ALA A 52 11.09 -7.69 -6.85
CA ALA A 52 11.18 -6.24 -7.04
C ALA A 52 10.76 -5.81 -8.45
N ILE A 53 11.09 -6.58 -9.49
CA ILE A 53 10.70 -6.27 -10.87
C ILE A 53 9.22 -6.56 -11.09
N PHE A 54 8.74 -7.75 -10.73
CA PHE A 54 7.40 -8.20 -11.06
C PHE A 54 6.31 -7.59 -10.17
N GLU A 55 6.55 -7.44 -8.86
CA GLU A 55 5.63 -6.76 -7.93
C GLU A 55 5.50 -5.29 -8.28
N PHE A 56 6.61 -4.60 -8.54
CA PHE A 56 6.57 -3.20 -8.97
C PHE A 56 5.84 -3.05 -10.30
N SER A 57 6.12 -3.92 -11.27
CA SER A 57 5.45 -3.89 -12.58
C SER A 57 3.95 -4.14 -12.43
N GLY A 58 3.54 -5.09 -11.59
CA GLY A 58 2.12 -5.36 -11.30
C GLY A 58 1.43 -4.15 -10.66
N ALA A 59 2.05 -3.56 -9.64
CA ALA A 59 1.54 -2.37 -8.96
C ALA A 59 1.43 -1.17 -9.93
N PHE A 60 2.43 -0.95 -10.79
CA PHE A 60 2.44 0.16 -11.74
C PHE A 60 1.44 -0.02 -12.89
N LEU A 61 1.35 -1.22 -13.47
CA LEU A 61 0.50 -1.49 -14.64
C LEU A 61 -0.97 -1.72 -14.28
N ALA A 62 -1.24 -2.40 -13.17
CA ALA A 62 -2.59 -2.85 -12.80
C ALA A 62 -3.12 -2.28 -11.48
N GLY A 63 -2.25 -1.74 -10.61
CA GLY A 63 -2.63 -1.32 -9.26
C GLY A 63 -3.69 -0.21 -9.22
N GLY A 64 -3.69 0.70 -10.21
CA GLY A 64 -4.68 1.79 -10.28
C GLY A 64 -6.12 1.30 -10.45
N HIS A 65 -6.34 0.23 -11.23
CA HIS A 65 -7.69 -0.32 -11.43
C HIS A 65 -8.20 -1.03 -10.18
N VAL A 66 -7.35 -1.83 -9.53
CA VAL A 66 -7.67 -2.56 -8.30
C VAL A 66 -7.96 -1.58 -7.15
N THR A 67 -7.09 -0.59 -6.94
CA THR A 67 -7.24 0.42 -5.88
C THR A 67 -8.57 1.17 -6.02
N LYS A 68 -8.96 1.54 -7.25
CA LYS A 68 -10.22 2.25 -7.50
C LYS A 68 -11.44 1.40 -7.13
N THR A 69 -11.40 0.10 -7.41
CA THR A 69 -12.49 -0.83 -7.08
C THR A 69 -12.56 -1.06 -5.58
N ILE A 70 -11.43 -1.32 -4.92
CA ILE A 70 -11.39 -1.54 -3.46
C ILE A 70 -11.88 -0.31 -2.71
N ARG A 71 -11.41 0.90 -3.05
CA ARG A 71 -11.80 2.14 -2.35
C ARG A 71 -13.31 2.34 -2.34
N LYS A 72 -13.98 2.08 -3.46
CA LYS A 72 -15.43 2.27 -3.61
C LYS A 72 -16.26 1.27 -2.81
N SER A 73 -15.73 0.07 -2.60
CA SER A 73 -16.44 -0.98 -1.86
C SER A 73 -16.27 -0.87 -0.34
N ILE A 74 -15.24 -0.16 0.14
CA ILE A 74 -14.93 -0.06 1.57
C ILE A 74 -15.46 1.23 2.20
N ILE A 75 -15.37 2.38 1.51
CA ILE A 75 -15.72 3.69 2.09
C ILE A 75 -16.76 4.40 1.22
N ASP A 76 -17.91 4.71 1.82
CA ASP A 76 -18.88 5.68 1.28
C ASP A 76 -18.66 7.06 1.95
N PRO A 77 -18.13 8.06 1.22
CA PRO A 77 -17.85 9.38 1.78
C PRO A 77 -19.10 10.27 1.88
N THR A 78 -20.25 9.87 1.32
CA THR A 78 -21.48 10.69 1.25
C THR A 78 -21.92 11.24 2.61
N PRO A 79 -21.90 10.45 3.71
CA PRO A 79 -22.33 10.95 5.03
C PRO A 79 -21.35 11.94 5.69
N ILE A 80 -20.11 12.03 5.20
CA ILE A 80 -19.03 12.83 5.81
C ILE A 80 -18.49 13.93 4.88
N MET A 81 -19.22 14.24 3.79
CA MET A 81 -18.81 15.26 2.83
C MET A 81 -18.64 16.65 3.45
N ASP A 82 -19.46 16.98 4.46
CA ASP A 82 -19.39 18.26 5.17
C ASP A 82 -18.19 18.34 6.15
N GLN A 83 -17.52 17.22 6.41
CA GLN A 83 -16.40 17.11 7.36
C GLN A 83 -15.24 16.30 6.76
N PRO A 84 -14.53 16.82 5.75
CA PRO A 84 -13.46 16.09 5.05
C PRO A 84 -12.28 15.72 5.96
N GLU A 85 -12.14 16.38 7.12
CA GLU A 85 -11.09 16.06 8.10
C GLU A 85 -11.25 14.62 8.63
N ILE A 86 -12.48 14.14 8.83
CA ILE A 86 -12.76 12.78 9.30
C ILE A 86 -12.22 11.74 8.31
N LEU A 87 -12.37 12.00 7.01
CA LEU A 87 -11.83 11.12 5.98
C LEU A 87 -10.31 11.06 6.04
N VAL A 88 -9.64 12.21 6.21
CA VAL A 88 -8.17 12.26 6.32
C VAL A 88 -7.68 11.48 7.54
N TRP A 89 -8.30 11.68 8.71
CA TRP A 89 -7.95 10.95 9.92
C TRP A 89 -8.16 9.44 9.77
N GLY A 90 -9.28 9.03 9.16
CA GLY A 90 -9.59 7.62 8.90
C GLY A 90 -8.62 6.96 7.90
N MET A 91 -8.19 7.69 6.87
CA MET A 91 -7.21 7.16 5.92
C MET A 91 -5.81 7.05 6.56
N LEU A 92 -5.41 8.02 7.38
CA LEU A 92 -4.13 7.98 8.09
C LEU A 92 -4.08 6.87 9.14
N SER A 93 -5.18 6.62 9.88
CA SER A 93 -5.25 5.51 10.83
C SER A 93 -5.20 4.15 10.14
N ALA A 94 -5.85 4.00 8.98
CA ALA A 94 -5.80 2.77 8.19
C ALA A 94 -4.38 2.44 7.68
N LEU A 95 -3.54 3.45 7.41
CA LEU A 95 -2.13 3.23 7.03
C LEU A 95 -1.24 2.80 8.19
N LEU A 96 -1.68 2.98 9.44
CA LEU A 96 -0.96 2.59 10.66
C LEU A 96 -1.35 1.21 11.19
N ALA A 97 -2.53 0.72 10.82
CA ALA A 97 -3.07 -0.57 11.26
C ALA A 97 -2.33 -1.75 10.60
#